data_AF-A0A105LZQ7-F1
#
_entry.id   AF-A0A105LZQ7-F1
#
_cell.length_a   1.000
_cell.length_b   1.000
_cell.length_c   1.000
_cell.angle_alpha   90.00
_cell.angle_beta   90.00
_cell.angle_gamma   90.00
#
_symmetry.space_group_name_H-M   'P 1'
#
loop_
_entity.id
_entity.type
_entity.pdbx_description
1 polymer ?
#
loop_
_entity_poly.entity_id
_entity_poly.type
_entity_poly.pdbx_seq_one_letter_code
_entity_poly.pdbx_strand_id
1 'polypeptide(L)' 'MQNAKLPNGISIASPQPGDVSRPTDGIPVDSVASAKLPVRFGVLQGQAWIADDFDAPLPEYLLDAFEGR' A
#
# COMPACT_ATOMS: atom_id res chain seq x y z
N MET A 1 -19.96 21.30 -15.99
CA MET A 1 -20.71 20.69 -14.87
C MET A 1 -20.92 19.22 -15.17
N GLN A 2 -20.01 18.35 -14.73
CA GLN A 2 -20.27 16.90 -14.65
C GLN A 2 -19.57 16.39 -13.39
N ASN A 3 -20.39 15.95 -12.44
CA ASN A 3 -19.99 15.61 -11.08
C ASN A 3 -19.94 14.09 -11.02
N ALA A 4 -18.75 13.50 -11.06
CA ALA A 4 -18.59 12.05 -10.93
C ALA A 4 -18.91 11.64 -9.48
N LYS A 5 -20.05 10.96 -9.30
CA LYS A 5 -20.49 10.44 -7.99
C LYS A 5 -19.71 9.16 -7.69
N LEU A 6 -18.58 9.30 -7.00
CA LEU A 6 -17.81 8.17 -6.48
C LEU A 6 -18.63 7.44 -5.39
N PRO A 7 -18.63 6.09 -5.36
CA PRO A 7 -19.15 5.35 -4.21
C PRO A 7 -18.24 5.58 -3.00
N ASN A 8 -18.84 6.04 -1.91
CA ASN A 8 -18.17 6.24 -0.62
C ASN A 8 -17.59 4.91 -0.12
N GLY A 9 -16.28 4.83 0.11
CA GLY A 9 -15.76 3.78 1.01
C GLY A 9 -14.30 3.38 0.90
N ILE A 10 -13.55 3.77 -0.14
CA ILE A 10 -12.14 3.33 -0.29
C ILE A 10 -11.24 4.51 -0.64
N SER A 11 -10.72 5.16 0.39
CA SER A 11 -9.59 6.09 0.25
C SER A 11 -8.30 5.29 0.32
N ILE A 12 -7.74 4.91 -0.82
CA ILE A 12 -6.35 4.45 -0.90
C ILE A 12 -5.51 5.70 -1.16
N ALA A 13 -4.76 6.14 -0.15
CA ALA A 13 -3.86 7.28 -0.31
C ALA A 13 -2.81 6.94 -1.39
N SER A 14 -2.69 7.83 -2.38
CA SER A 14 -1.69 7.73 -3.44
C SER A 14 -0.28 7.75 -2.84
N PRO A 15 0.60 6.77 -3.11
CA PRO A 15 2.02 6.91 -2.78
C PRO A 15 2.62 7.97 -3.71
N GLN A 16 2.95 9.14 -3.18
CA GLN A 16 3.73 10.15 -3.90
C GLN A 16 5.18 9.65 -4.05
N PRO A 17 5.72 9.53 -5.28
CA PRO A 17 7.11 9.15 -5.49
C PRO A 17 8.02 10.40 -5.50
N GLY A 18 8.97 10.43 -4.56
CA GLY A 18 10.30 11.01 -4.75
C GLY A 18 10.46 12.52 -4.60
N ASP A 19 10.72 12.99 -3.37
CA ASP A 19 11.82 13.92 -3.11
C ASP A 19 12.18 13.83 -1.61
N VAL A 20 13.34 13.25 -1.30
CA VAL A 20 13.90 13.25 0.07
C VAL A 20 15.30 13.83 -0.01
N SER A 21 15.37 15.15 -0.08
CA SER A 21 16.56 15.88 0.37
C SER A 21 16.67 15.74 1.89
N ARG A 22 17.68 14.99 2.38
CA ARG A 22 17.99 14.87 3.82
C ARG A 22 19.01 15.95 4.20
N PRO A 23 18.70 16.90 5.10
CA PRO A 23 19.73 17.64 5.82
C PRO A 23 20.41 16.69 6.80
N THR A 24 21.72 16.50 6.65
CA THR A 24 22.56 15.85 7.64
C THR A 24 22.79 16.83 8.79
N ASP A 25 22.13 16.63 9.92
CA ASP A 25 22.57 17.18 11.19
C ASP A 25 22.51 16.10 12.27
N GLY A 26 23.65 15.89 12.91
CA GLY A 26 23.94 14.77 13.79
C GLY A 26 23.15 14.80 15.09
N ILE A 27 22.44 13.71 15.35
CA ILE A 27 22.18 13.21 16.70
C ILE A 27 22.80 11.82 16.74
N PRO A 28 23.71 11.50 17.67
CA PRO A 28 24.03 10.11 17.93
C PRO A 28 22.78 9.51 18.58
N VAL A 29 21.91 8.93 17.75
CA VAL A 29 20.90 7.99 18.23
C VAL A 29 21.70 6.83 18.77
N ASP A 30 21.91 6.85 20.09
CA ASP A 30 22.20 5.64 20.84
C ASP A 30 21.12 4.66 20.42
N SER A 31 21.54 3.69 19.60
CA SER A 31 20.66 2.70 19.03
C SER A 31 20.25 1.80 20.18
N VAL A 32 19.21 2.19 20.91
CA VAL A 32 18.47 1.30 21.79
C VAL A 32 18.18 0.10 20.92
N ALA A 33 18.89 -0.99 21.19
CA ALA A 33 18.82 -2.20 20.41
C ALA A 33 17.36 -2.66 20.48
N SER A 34 16.58 -2.28 19.46
CA SER A 34 15.22 -2.75 19.29
C SER A 34 15.39 -4.25 19.12
N ALA A 35 15.07 -5.00 20.18
CA ALA A 35 15.07 -6.45 20.13
C ALA A 35 14.12 -6.82 19.00
N LYS A 36 14.70 -7.16 17.84
CA LYS A 36 13.94 -7.39 16.62
C LYS A 36 13.11 -8.62 16.86
N LEU A 37 11.82 -8.41 17.17
CA LEU A 37 10.90 -9.52 17.36
C LEU A 37 10.87 -10.33 16.06
N PRO A 38 10.95 -11.67 16.15
CA PRO A 38 10.86 -12.50 14.97
C PRO A 38 9.48 -12.31 14.32
N VAL A 39 9.48 -12.02 13.02
CA VAL A 39 8.25 -11.88 12.24
C VAL A 39 7.62 -13.27 12.09
N ARG A 40 6.36 -13.41 12.52
CA ARG A 40 5.59 -14.65 12.39
C ARG A 40 4.67 -14.55 11.17
N PHE A 41 4.98 -15.30 10.12
CA PHE A 41 4.13 -15.44 8.94
C PHE A 41 3.05 -16.50 9.17
N GLY A 42 1.99 -16.49 8.34
CA GLY A 42 0.97 -17.55 8.36
C GLY A 42 -0.01 -17.51 9.54
N VAL A 43 -0.04 -16.42 10.32
CA VAL A 43 -0.95 -16.30 11.48
C VAL A 43 -2.44 -16.37 11.11
N LEU A 44 -2.79 -16.16 9.83
CA LEU A 44 -4.14 -16.27 9.28
C LEU A 44 -4.29 -17.41 8.26
N GLN A 45 -3.37 -18.38 8.24
CA GLN A 45 -3.43 -19.49 7.26
C GLN A 45 -4.76 -20.24 7.37
N GLY A 46 -5.47 -20.36 6.25
CA GLY A 46 -6.78 -21.03 6.17
C GLY A 46 -7.95 -20.25 6.78
N GLN A 47 -7.72 -19.03 7.29
CA GLN A 47 -8.76 -18.17 7.86
C GLN A 47 -9.30 -17.12 6.87
N ALA A 48 -8.64 -16.98 5.72
CA ALA A 48 -9.08 -16.13 4.63
C ALA A 48 -9.62 -16.98 3.47
N TRP A 49 -10.65 -16.47 2.81
CA TRP A 49 -11.18 -17.03 1.57
C TRP A 49 -10.64 -16.21 0.40
N ILE A 50 -10.08 -16.89 -0.60
CA ILE A 50 -9.70 -16.29 -1.87
C ILE A 50 -10.88 -16.51 -2.82
N ALA A 51 -11.33 -15.45 -3.48
CA ALA A 51 -12.41 -15.55 -4.45
C ALA A 51 -11.97 -16.41 -5.65
N ASP A 52 -12.89 -17.21 -6.21
CA ASP A 52 -12.58 -18.12 -7.33
C ASP A 52 -12.10 -17.36 -8.59
N ASP A 53 -12.42 -16.08 -8.68
CA ASP A 53 -12.09 -15.16 -9.76
C ASP A 53 -10.93 -14.22 -9.42
N PHE A 54 -10.14 -14.50 -8.38
CA PHE A 54 -9.00 -13.66 -8.01
C PHE A 54 -8.00 -13.45 -9.17
N ASP A 55 -7.82 -14.48 -10.01
CA ASP A 55 -6.95 -14.44 -11.19
C ASP A 55 -7.67 -13.95 -12.45
N ALA A 56 -8.93 -13.50 -12.34
CA ALA A 56 -9.64 -12.91 -13.47
C ALA A 56 -8.92 -11.64 -13.95
N PRO A 57 -8.96 -11.35 -15.26
CA PRO A 57 -8.36 -10.13 -15.79
C PRO A 57 -8.98 -8.90 -15.11
N LEU A 58 -8.12 -7.93 -14.80
CA LEU A 58 -8.59 -6.66 -14.25
C LEU A 58 -9.45 -5.92 -15.28
N PRO A 59 -10.55 -5.26 -14.86
CA PRO A 59 -11.32 -4.36 -15.71
C PRO A 59 -10.46 -3.24 -16.35
N GLU A 60 -10.78 -2.87 -17.59
CA GLU A 60 -10.05 -1.84 -18.37
C GLU A 60 -9.86 -0.52 -17.60
N TYR A 61 -10.92 -0.03 -16.95
CA TYR A 61 -10.84 1.22 -16.18
C TYR A 61 -9.87 1.16 -14.99
N LEU A 62 -9.62 -0.04 -14.44
CA LEU A 62 -8.62 -0.24 -13.39
C LEU A 62 -7.22 -0.31 -14.00
N LEU A 63 -7.06 -0.98 -15.15
CA LEU A 63 -5.80 -1.03 -15.88
C LEU A 63 -5.31 0.37 -16.25
N ASP A 64 -6.20 1.23 -16.77
CA ASP A 64 -5.89 2.62 -17.10
C ASP A 64 -5.33 3.40 -15.88
N ALA A 65 -5.83 3.13 -14.68
CA ALA A 65 -5.36 3.77 -13.45
C ALA A 65 -3.93 3.34 -13.05
N PHE A 66 -3.49 2.13 -13.44
CA PHE A 66 -2.10 1.69 -13.26
C PHE A 66 -1.18 2.14 -14.38
N GLU A 67 -1.69 2.25 -15.62
CA GLU A 67 -0.93 2.68 -16.80
C GLU A 67 -0.83 4.21 -16.94
N GLY A 68 -1.61 4.97 -16.16
CA GLY A 68 -1.55 6.43 -16.12
C GLY A 68 -2.08 7.11 -17.38
N ARG A 69 -3.05 6.49 -18.06
CA ARG A 69 -3.71 7.01 -19.27
C ARG A 69 -4.89 7.91 -18.93
#